data_AF-A0A840WB48-F1
#
_entry.id   AF-A0A840WB48-F1
#
_cell.length_a   1.000
_cell.length_b   1.000
_cell.length_c   1.000
_cell.angle_alpha   90.00
_cell.angle_beta   90.00
_cell.angle_gamma   90.00
#
_symmetry.space_group_name_H-M   'P 1'
#
loop_
_entity.id
_entity.type
_entity.pdbx_description
1 polymer ?
#
loop_
_entity_poly.entity_id
_entity_poly.type
_entity_poly.pdbx_seq_one_letter_code
_entity_poly.pdbx_strand_id
1 'polypeptide(L)' 'MSELQSALDDGDTSTFDIKPLTGYHGRWRLRVGDYRAVYTLDKDDEGQPVVLVWIIAVGNRGDIYEQGL' A
#
# COMPACT_ATOMS: atom_id res chain seq x y z
N MET A 1 -15.04 4.37 -12.04
CA MET A 1 -13.89 5.14 -11.53
C MET A 1 -13.72 4.72 -10.08
N SER A 2 -12.63 4.02 -9.74
CA SER A 2 -12.41 3.56 -8.36
C SER A 2 -12.15 4.75 -7.44
N GLU A 3 -12.58 4.67 -6.17
CA GLU A 3 -12.37 5.72 -5.17
C GLU A 3 -10.90 6.17 -5.07
N LEU A 4 -9.97 5.25 -5.34
CA LEU A 4 -8.53 5.54 -5.42
C LEU A 4 -8.18 6.54 -6.52
N GLN A 5 -8.78 6.44 -7.71
CA GLN A 5 -8.45 7.37 -8.80
C GLN A 5 -8.95 8.78 -8.48
N SER A 6 -10.16 8.93 -7.94
CA SER A 6 -10.68 10.25 -7.55
C SER A 6 -9.78 10.92 -6.51
N ALA A 7 -9.37 10.18 -5.48
CA ALA A 7 -8.49 10.70 -4.45
C ALA A 7 -7.09 11.09 -4.95
N LEU A 8 -6.56 10.36 -5.94
CA LEU A 8 -5.30 10.72 -6.60
C LEU A 8 -5.45 12.00 -7.44
N ASP A 9 -6.57 12.13 -8.15
CA ASP A 9 -6.88 13.32 -8.96
C ASP A 9 -7.07 14.57 -8.06
N ASP A 10 -7.72 14.40 -6.91
CA ASP A 10 -7.96 15.46 -5.92
C ASP A 10 -6.73 15.75 -5.04
N GLY A 11 -5.72 14.87 -5.07
CA GLY A 11 -4.52 14.97 -4.22
C GLY A 11 -4.77 14.73 -2.73
N ASP A 12 -5.94 14.23 -2.36
CA ASP A 12 -6.32 13.94 -0.97
C ASP A 12 -6.51 12.44 -0.76
N THR A 13 -5.52 11.83 -0.11
CA THR A 13 -5.54 10.41 0.26
C THR A 13 -5.81 10.20 1.75
N SER A 14 -6.20 11.24 2.48
CA SER A 14 -6.39 11.19 3.95
C SER A 14 -7.48 10.21 4.39
N THR A 15 -8.41 9.87 3.49
CA THR A 15 -9.50 8.91 3.72
C THR A 15 -9.04 7.44 3.61
N PHE A 16 -7.85 7.17 3.07
CA PHE A 16 -7.32 5.81 2.94
C PHE A 16 -6.70 5.31 4.26
N ASP A 17 -6.90 4.02 4.55
CA ASP A 17 -6.28 3.34 5.71
C ASP A 17 -4.82 3.02 5.39
N ILE A 18 -3.98 4.05 5.54
CA ILE A 18 -2.52 4.01 5.45
C ILE A 18 -1.93 4.01 6.85
N LYS A 19 -1.17 2.96 7.19
CA LYS A 19 -0.54 2.82 8.51
C LYS A 19 0.88 2.26 8.42
N PRO A 20 1.77 2.59 9.37
CA PRO A 20 3.05 1.89 9.50
C PRO A 20 2.83 0.38 9.66
N LEU A 21 3.67 -0.43 9.02
CA LEU A 21 3.63 -1.87 9.17
C LEU A 21 4.29 -2.26 10.50
N THR A 22 3.52 -2.85 11.41
CA THR A 22 4.00 -3.25 12.73
C THR A 22 5.21 -4.19 12.62
N GLY A 23 6.27 -3.90 13.38
CA GLY A 23 7.49 -4.71 13.40
C GLY A 23 8.50 -4.39 12.29
N TYR A 24 8.20 -3.47 11.38
CA TYR A 24 9.10 -3.08 10.29
C TYR A 24 9.29 -1.55 10.24
N HIS A 25 10.53 -1.09 10.32
CA HIS A 25 10.85 0.32 10.13
C HIS A 25 10.79 0.71 8.65
N GLY A 26 10.26 1.91 8.36
CA GLY A 26 10.20 2.46 6.99
C GLY A 26 9.17 1.80 6.06
N ARG A 27 8.39 0.83 6.55
CA ARG A 27 7.33 0.16 5.77
C ARG A 27 5.95 0.65 6.16
N TRP A 28 5.09 0.75 5.16
CA TRP A 28 3.71 1.19 5.27
C TRP A 28 2.78 0.15 4.66
N ARG A 29 1.52 0.16 5.10
CA ARG A 29 0.44 -0.64 4.57
C ARG A 29 -0.71 0.26 4.16
N LEU A 30 -1.16 0.12 2.92
CA LEU A 30 -2.39 0.72 2.39
C LEU A 30 -3.46 -0.37 2.25
N ARG A 31 -4.68 -0.10 2.73
CA ARG A 31 -5.85 -0.93 2.45
C ARG A 31 -6.71 -0.30 1.36
N VAL A 32 -7.03 -1.07 0.33
CA VAL A 32 -7.98 -0.71 -0.74
C VAL A 32 -9.02 -1.81 -0.83
N GLY A 33 -10.20 -1.59 -0.25
CA GLY A 33 -11.21 -2.64 -0.07
C GLY A 33 -10.66 -3.83 0.72
N ASP A 34 -10.60 -5.00 0.08
CA ASP A 34 -10.08 -6.24 0.65
C ASP A 34 -8.57 -6.46 0.42
N TYR A 35 -7.97 -5.66 -0.47
CA TYR A 35 -6.55 -5.76 -0.81
C TYR A 35 -5.67 -4.98 0.17
N ARG A 36 -4.43 -5.43 0.32
CA ARG A 36 -3.40 -4.80 1.16
C ARG A 36 -2.12 -4.66 0.35
N ALA A 37 -1.70 -3.43 0.12
CA ALA A 37 -0.38 -3.14 -0.43
C ALA A 37 0.58 -2.82 0.71
N VAL A 38 1.80 -3.38 0.66
CA VAL A 38 2.90 -2.96 1.54
C VAL A 38 3.89 -2.19 0.69
N TYR A 39 4.39 -1.06 1.17
CA TYR A 39 5.33 -0.25 0.40
C TYR A 39 6.35 0.45 1.30
N THR A 40 7.47 0.82 0.71
CA THR A 40 8.46 1.72 1.31
C THR A 40 8.50 3.02 0.53
N LEU A 41 8.76 4.11 1.23
CA LEU A 41 9.07 5.42 0.64
C LEU A 41 10.55 5.65 0.85
N ASP A 42 11.29 5.75 -0.24
CA ASP A 42 12.72 6.02 -0.24
C ASP A 42 13.06 7.21 -1.14
N LYS A 43 14.33 7.57 -1.21
CA LYS A 43 14.87 8.53 -2.18
C LYS A 43 15.96 7.88 -3.00
N ASP A 44 16.02 8.20 -4.29
CA ASP A 44 17.19 7.85 -5.10
C ASP A 44 18.41 8.72 -4.75
N ASP A 45 19.52 8.45 -5.43
CA ASP A 45 20.79 9.17 -5.27
C ASP A 45 20.67 10.68 -5.58
N GLU A 46 19.64 11.07 -6.35
CA GLU A 46 19.34 12.45 -6.75
C GLU A 46 18.28 13.09 -5.83
N GLY A 47 17.87 12.38 -4.78
CA GLY A 47 16.91 12.82 -3.78
C GLY A 47 15.46 12.79 -4.22
N GLN A 48 15.15 12.22 -5.40
CA GLN A 48 13.79 12.09 -5.90
C GLN A 48 13.07 10.95 -5.18
N PRO A 49 11.76 11.10 -4.89
CA PRO A 49 11.01 10.08 -4.18
C PRO A 49 10.89 8.80 -5.03
N VAL A 50 11.27 7.68 -4.43
CA VAL A 50 11.09 6.34 -5.00
C VAL A 50 10.10 5.56 -4.14
N VAL A 51 9.06 5.02 -4.77
CA VAL A 51 8.09 4.16 -4.09
C VAL A 51 8.33 2.72 -4.51
N LEU A 52 8.77 1.88 -3.57
CA LEU A 52 8.85 0.43 -3.82
C LEU A 52 7.60 -0.23 -3.24
N VAL A 53 6.79 -0.82 -4.12
CA VAL A 53 5.56 -1.52 -3.75
C VAL A 53 5.81 -3.02 -3.70
N TRP A 54 5.66 -3.60 -2.51
CA TRP A 54 5.72 -5.03 -2.25
C TRP A 54 4.29 -5.59 -2.27
N ILE A 55 3.99 -6.31 -3.33
CA ILE A 55 2.73 -7.05 -3.44
C ILE A 55 2.90 -8.38 -2.70
N ILE A 56 2.51 -8.40 -1.41
CA ILE A 56 2.67 -9.60 -0.56
C ILE A 56 1.57 -10.64 -0.86
N ALA A 57 0.34 -10.19 -1.19
CA ALA A 57 -0.75 -11.04 -1.65
C ALA A 57 -1.85 -10.20 -2.32
N VAL A 58 -2.45 -10.72 -3.38
CA VAL A 58 -3.62 -10.14 -4.07
C VAL A 58 -4.67 -11.22 -4.21
N GLY A 59 -5.76 -11.12 -3.46
CA GLY A 59 -6.84 -12.11 -3.45
C GLY A 59 -7.97 -11.73 -2.51
N ASN A 60 -9.07 -12.48 -2.52
CA ASN A 60 -10.15 -12.30 -1.54
C ASN A 60 -9.63 -12.64 -0.12
N ARG A 61 -10.19 -12.05 0.93
CA ARG A 61 -9.74 -12.22 2.32
C ARG A 61 -9.61 -13.70 2.71
N GLY A 62 -10.45 -14.60 2.19
CA GLY A 62 -10.35 -16.05 2.40
C GLY A 62 -9.14 -16.67 1.68
N ASP A 63 -9.00 -16.39 0.39
CA ASP A 63 -7.98 -16.97 -0.49
C ASP A 63 -6.53 -16.69 -0.03
N ILE A 64 -6.30 -15.51 0.57
CA ILE A 64 -4.98 -15.12 1.08
C ILE A 64 -4.54 -15.98 2.27
N TYR A 65 -5.48 -16.45 3.11
CA TYR A 65 -5.15 -17.33 4.24
C TYR A 65 -5.10 -18.81 3.85
N GLU A 66 -5.80 -19.23 2.79
CA GLU A 66 -5.81 -20.63 2.35
C GLU A 66 -4.54 -21.07 1.62
N GLN A 67 -3.81 -20.13 0.99
CA GLN A 67 -2.65 -20.49 0.16
C GLN A 67 -1.29 -20.50 0.88
N GLY A 68 -1.24 -20.25 2.19
CA GLY A 68 -0.03 -20.44 3.02
C GLY A 68 1.22 -19.71 2.52
N LEU A 69 1.52 -18.55 3.11
CA LEU A 69 2.87 -17.97 3.07
C LEU A 69 3.88 -18.88 3.76
#